data_AF-A0A378NAS5-F1
#
_entry.id   AF-A0A378NAS5-F1
#
_cell.length_a   1.000
_cell.length_b   1.000
_cell.length_c   1.000
_cell.angle_alpha   90.00
_cell.angle_beta   90.00
_cell.angle_gamma   90.00
#
_symmetry.space_group_name_H-M   'P 1'
#
loop_
_entity.id
_entity.type
_entity.pdbx_description
1 polymer ?
#
loop_
_entity_poly.entity_id
_entity_poly.type
_entity_poly.pdbx_seq_one_letter_code
_entity_poly.pdbx_strand_id
1 'polypeptide(L)'
;MAHVAGLIAAGVYPNPLPHAHVVTTTTHKTLAGPRGGLILSASGDEEMYKKLQSAVFPAGQGGPLMHVIAAKAVCFKEALEPEFKAYQQQVVKNAKAMVEVFKQRGFDVVSNGTENHLFLVSFVKQGLTGKAADAALGAANITVNKNSVPNDPQKPFVTSGIRVGTPSVTRRGFKEAEVTALAGWMCDVLDSIGKDNHEQVIAETKAKVLDICKRLPVYA
;
A
#
# COMPACT_ATOMS: atom_id res chain seq x y z
N MET A 1 -7.42 -4.66 10.74
CA MET A 1 -5.99 -4.41 10.42
C MET A 1 -5.57 -4.78 8.97
N ALA A 2 -6.49 -4.81 7.99
CA ALA A 2 -6.22 -5.32 6.63
C ALA A 2 -4.95 -4.76 5.94
N HIS A 3 -4.71 -3.46 6.07
CA HIS A 3 -3.60 -2.79 5.39
C HIS A 3 -2.23 -3.04 6.04
N VAL A 4 -2.18 -3.33 7.34
CA VAL A 4 -0.93 -3.40 8.13
C VAL A 4 -0.67 -4.79 8.72
N ALA A 5 -1.48 -5.80 8.37
CA ALA A 5 -1.39 -7.14 8.95
C ALA A 5 0.00 -7.77 8.81
N GLY A 6 0.67 -7.58 7.67
CA GLY A 6 2.03 -8.07 7.50
C GLY A 6 3.06 -7.35 8.37
N LEU A 7 2.91 -6.03 8.56
CA LEU A 7 3.79 -5.25 9.43
C LEU A 7 3.60 -5.65 10.91
N ILE A 8 2.36 -5.94 11.31
CA ILE A 8 2.04 -6.46 12.65
C ILE A 8 2.65 -7.86 12.83
N ALA A 9 2.48 -8.76 11.85
CA ALA A 9 3.05 -10.11 11.90
C ALA A 9 4.60 -10.08 12.02
N ALA A 10 5.26 -9.12 11.37
CA ALA A 10 6.70 -8.91 11.48
C ALA A 10 7.15 -8.17 12.76
N GLY A 11 6.22 -7.72 13.61
CA GLY A 11 6.52 -6.96 14.82
C GLY A 11 7.07 -5.56 14.58
N VAL A 12 6.75 -4.94 13.44
CA VAL A 12 7.20 -3.57 13.08
C VAL A 12 6.09 -2.53 13.12
N TYR A 13 4.89 -2.92 13.56
CA TYR A 13 3.75 -2.02 13.74
C TYR A 13 2.90 -2.48 14.95
N PRO A 14 2.26 -1.57 15.70
CA PRO A 14 1.49 -1.92 16.90
C PRO A 14 0.41 -2.98 16.65
N ASN A 15 0.33 -3.96 17.54
CA ASN A 15 -0.65 -5.03 17.48
C ASN A 15 -1.97 -4.60 18.15
N PRO A 16 -3.12 -4.60 17.45
CA PRO A 16 -4.40 -4.22 18.05
C PRO A 16 -5.05 -5.34 18.87
N LEU A 17 -4.62 -6.60 18.74
CA LEU A 17 -5.26 -7.74 19.42
C LEU A 17 -5.36 -7.62 20.96
N PRO A 18 -4.36 -7.07 21.67
CA PRO A 18 -4.46 -6.87 23.13
C PRO A 18 -5.53 -5.86 23.57
N HIS A 19 -6.07 -5.05 22.65
CA HIS A 19 -6.96 -3.94 22.98
C HIS A 19 -8.35 -4.08 22.38
N ALA A 20 -8.47 -4.79 21.26
CA ALA A 20 -9.72 -4.93 20.52
C ALA A 20 -10.36 -6.31 20.78
N HIS A 21 -11.67 -6.33 21.07
CA HIS A 21 -12.45 -7.56 21.21
C HIS A 21 -12.42 -8.44 19.95
N VAL A 22 -12.47 -7.81 18.77
CA VAL A 22 -12.44 -8.49 17.47
C VAL A 22 -11.57 -7.70 16.50
N VAL A 23 -10.68 -8.40 15.80
CA VAL A 23 -9.80 -7.84 14.78
C VAL A 23 -10.01 -8.59 13.46
N THR A 24 -10.46 -7.88 12.43
CA THR A 24 -10.58 -8.46 11.09
C THR A 24 -9.39 -8.08 10.21
N THR A 25 -9.04 -8.93 9.27
CA THR A 25 -7.98 -8.62 8.29
C THR A 25 -8.18 -9.35 6.97
N THR A 26 -7.55 -8.79 5.91
CA THR A 26 -7.34 -9.49 4.65
C THR A 26 -5.98 -10.17 4.64
N THR A 27 -5.84 -11.23 3.84
CA THR A 27 -4.58 -11.99 3.73
C THR A 27 -3.66 -11.55 2.58
N HIS A 28 -4.15 -10.78 1.60
CA HIS A 28 -3.42 -10.47 0.36
C HIS A 28 -2.62 -9.16 0.31
N LYS A 29 -2.76 -8.27 1.29
CA LYS A 29 -2.10 -6.94 1.26
C LYS A 29 -0.66 -7.06 1.73
N THR A 30 -0.31 -6.37 2.82
CA THR A 30 1.03 -6.45 3.41
C THR A 30 1.37 -7.85 3.91
N LEU A 31 0.37 -8.68 4.22
CA LEU A 31 0.58 -10.09 4.59
C LEU A 31 0.98 -10.99 3.41
N ALA A 32 0.90 -10.49 2.16
CA ALA A 32 1.41 -11.14 0.95
C ALA A 32 0.85 -12.54 0.63
N GLY A 33 -0.33 -12.87 1.15
CA GLY A 33 -1.01 -14.16 0.92
C GLY A 33 -2.09 -14.13 -0.17
N PRO A 34 -2.98 -15.14 -0.20
CA PRO A 34 -4.07 -15.20 -1.16
C PRO A 34 -5.19 -14.19 -0.86
N ARG A 35 -6.12 -14.01 -1.80
CA ARG A 35 -7.35 -13.24 -1.54
C ARG A 35 -8.24 -14.00 -0.55
N GLY A 36 -8.34 -13.48 0.68
CA GLY A 36 -9.31 -13.95 1.68
C GLY A 36 -9.29 -13.08 2.93
N GLY A 37 -10.12 -13.44 3.91
CA GLY A 37 -10.23 -12.77 5.21
C GLY A 37 -9.89 -13.67 6.40
N LEU A 38 -9.69 -13.02 7.55
CA LEU A 38 -9.62 -13.62 8.89
C LEU A 38 -10.46 -12.76 9.85
N ILE A 39 -11.10 -13.43 10.81
CA ILE A 39 -11.75 -12.83 11.97
C ILE A 39 -11.00 -13.38 13.19
N LEU A 40 -10.36 -12.51 13.95
CA LEU A 40 -9.54 -12.88 15.09
C LEU A 40 -10.12 -12.27 16.35
N SER A 41 -10.03 -12.99 17.46
CA SER A 41 -10.32 -12.47 18.79
C SER A 41 -9.35 -13.13 19.78
N ALA A 42 -8.87 -12.33 20.72
CA ALA A 42 -8.00 -12.77 21.82
C ALA A 42 -8.68 -12.55 23.18
N SER A 43 -10.01 -12.41 23.20
CA SER A 43 -10.77 -12.09 24.42
C SER A 43 -10.87 -13.26 25.40
N GLY A 44 -10.68 -14.50 24.95
CA GLY A 44 -10.94 -15.70 25.76
C GLY A 44 -12.42 -15.98 25.99
N ASP A 45 -13.32 -15.29 25.26
CA ASP A 45 -14.78 -15.43 25.41
C ASP A 45 -15.35 -16.45 24.41
N GLU A 46 -15.69 -17.63 24.93
CA GLU A 46 -16.30 -18.73 24.16
C GLU A 46 -17.65 -18.37 23.53
N GLU A 47 -18.45 -17.51 24.18
CA GLU A 47 -19.74 -17.08 23.62
C GLU A 47 -19.51 -16.18 22.41
N MET A 48 -18.53 -15.27 22.49
CA MET A 48 -18.08 -14.46 21.36
C MET A 48 -17.56 -15.34 20.22
N TYR A 49 -16.74 -16.34 20.51
CA TYR A 49 -16.21 -17.25 19.48
C TYR A 49 -17.32 -18.00 18.74
N LYS A 50 -18.31 -18.54 19.48
CA LYS A 50 -19.49 -19.18 18.87
C LYS A 50 -20.25 -18.22 17.97
N LYS A 51 -20.51 -16.99 18.43
CA LYS A 51 -21.20 -15.96 17.63
C LYS A 51 -20.46 -15.65 16.33
N LEU A 52 -19.14 -15.47 16.38
CA LEU A 52 -18.32 -15.17 15.20
C LEU A 52 -18.32 -16.34 14.20
N GLN A 53 -18.20 -17.58 14.70
CA GLN A 53 -18.23 -18.77 13.84
C GLN A 53 -19.61 -18.95 13.19
N SER A 54 -20.70 -18.82 13.96
CA SER A 54 -22.06 -18.90 13.44
C SER A 54 -22.38 -17.82 12.40
N ALA A 55 -21.81 -16.62 12.56
CA ALA A 55 -21.95 -15.53 11.59
C ALA A 55 -21.27 -15.87 10.24
N VAL A 56 -20.17 -16.63 10.25
CA VAL A 56 -19.53 -17.13 9.03
C VAL A 56 -20.35 -18.28 8.44
N PHE A 57 -20.61 -19.32 9.23
CA PHE A 57 -21.42 -20.46 8.84
C PHE A 57 -22.28 -20.91 10.02
N PRO A 58 -23.61 -21.07 9.85
CA PRO A 58 -24.32 -21.15 8.56
C PRO A 58 -24.85 -19.81 8.03
N ALA A 59 -24.59 -18.67 8.69
CA ALA A 59 -25.30 -17.43 8.35
C ALA A 59 -24.83 -16.75 7.05
N GLY A 60 -23.53 -16.46 6.92
CA GLY A 60 -23.01 -15.63 5.83
C GLY A 60 -22.45 -16.38 4.63
N GLN A 61 -22.00 -17.62 4.82
CA GLN A 61 -21.30 -18.42 3.82
C GLN A 61 -21.75 -19.89 3.86
N GLY A 62 -21.52 -20.60 2.75
CA GLY A 62 -21.70 -22.05 2.63
C GLY A 62 -20.37 -22.80 2.75
N GLY A 63 -20.05 -23.62 1.74
CA GLY A 63 -18.82 -24.43 1.74
C GLY A 63 -17.52 -23.61 1.74
N PRO A 64 -16.50 -23.98 2.54
CA PRO A 64 -15.23 -23.26 2.61
C PRO A 64 -14.38 -23.46 1.34
N LEU A 65 -13.64 -22.42 0.94
CA LEU A 65 -12.68 -22.50 -0.15
C LEU A 65 -11.36 -23.12 0.35
N MET A 66 -11.31 -24.45 0.40
CA MET A 66 -10.16 -25.19 0.97
C MET A 66 -8.82 -24.90 0.29
N HIS A 67 -8.82 -24.65 -1.02
CA HIS A 67 -7.62 -24.22 -1.75
C HIS A 67 -7.08 -22.85 -1.28
N VAL A 68 -7.98 -21.91 -0.94
CA VAL A 68 -7.59 -20.63 -0.35
C VAL A 68 -7.09 -20.81 1.08
N ILE A 69 -7.69 -21.71 1.86
CA ILE A 69 -7.24 -22.02 3.22
C ILE A 69 -5.83 -22.63 3.20
N ALA A 70 -5.56 -23.55 2.27
CA ALA A 70 -4.21 -24.10 2.07
C ALA A 70 -3.19 -23.00 1.70
N ALA A 71 -3.54 -22.10 0.78
CA ALA A 71 -2.67 -20.97 0.42
C ALA A 71 -2.43 -19.98 1.59
N LYS A 72 -3.41 -19.81 2.50
CA LYS A 72 -3.21 -19.02 3.73
C LYS A 72 -2.18 -19.68 4.66
N ALA A 73 -2.20 -21.01 4.79
CA ALA A 73 -1.22 -21.72 5.61
C ALA A 73 0.21 -21.51 5.10
N VAL A 74 0.42 -21.55 3.78
CA VAL A 74 1.73 -21.23 3.16
C VAL A 74 2.15 -19.78 3.47
N CYS A 75 1.24 -18.83 3.28
CA CYS A 75 1.47 -17.42 3.61
C CYS A 75 1.85 -17.20 5.08
N PHE A 76 1.20 -17.89 6.02
CA PHE A 76 1.52 -17.76 7.45
C PHE A 76 2.88 -18.38 7.78
N LYS A 77 3.25 -19.49 7.13
CA LYS A 77 4.59 -20.04 7.26
C LYS A 77 5.63 -19.02 6.79
N GLU A 78 5.47 -18.44 5.59
CA GLU A 78 6.37 -17.39 5.10
C GLU A 78 6.44 -16.19 6.06
N ALA A 79 5.30 -15.78 6.64
CA ALA A 79 5.25 -14.65 7.56
C ALA A 79 6.01 -14.88 8.88
N LEU A 80 6.28 -16.14 9.25
CA LEU A 80 7.09 -16.51 10.42
C LEU A 80 8.59 -16.50 10.14
N GLU A 81 9.00 -16.46 8.87
CA GLU A 81 10.41 -16.52 8.49
C GLU A 81 11.13 -15.16 8.75
N PRO A 82 12.42 -15.16 9.14
CA PRO A 82 13.20 -13.94 9.37
C PRO A 82 13.23 -12.99 8.18
N GLU A 83 13.25 -13.53 6.96
CA GLU A 83 13.26 -12.78 5.71
C GLU A 83 11.99 -11.94 5.54
N PHE A 84 10.84 -12.43 6.04
CA PHE A 84 9.60 -11.66 6.01
C PHE A 84 9.68 -10.44 6.91
N LYS A 85 10.29 -10.57 8.09
CA LYS A 85 10.54 -9.42 8.96
C LYS A 85 11.46 -8.39 8.30
N ALA A 86 12.55 -8.84 7.69
CA ALA A 86 13.46 -7.96 6.94
C ALA A 86 12.73 -7.25 5.77
N TYR A 87 11.87 -7.98 5.04
CA TYR A 87 11.02 -7.42 4.00
C TYR A 87 10.11 -6.30 4.54
N GLN A 88 9.40 -6.52 5.65
CA GLN A 88 8.49 -5.50 6.19
C GLN A 88 9.22 -4.28 6.77
N GLN A 89 10.41 -4.47 7.36
CA GLN A 89 11.27 -3.34 7.75
C GLN A 89 11.65 -2.51 6.51
N GLN A 90 12.02 -3.16 5.41
CA GLN A 90 12.32 -2.47 4.16
C GLN A 90 11.10 -1.72 3.60
N VAL A 91 9.89 -2.30 3.69
CA VAL A 91 8.65 -1.63 3.26
C VAL A 91 8.47 -0.28 3.95
N VAL A 92 8.68 -0.22 5.28
CA VAL A 92 8.57 1.02 6.05
C VAL A 92 9.69 2.00 5.72
N LYS A 93 10.95 1.52 5.62
CA LYS A 93 12.09 2.37 5.22
C LYS A 93 11.86 3.02 3.86
N ASN A 94 11.40 2.23 2.89
CA ASN A 94 11.09 2.71 1.55
C ASN A 94 9.98 3.76 1.58
N ALA A 95 8.93 3.58 2.38
CA ALA A 95 7.84 4.55 2.48
C ALA A 95 8.33 5.89 3.05
N LYS A 96 9.17 5.85 4.09
CA LYS A 96 9.80 7.04 4.67
C LYS A 96 10.72 7.75 3.68
N ALA A 97 11.52 7.00 2.92
CA ALA A 97 12.39 7.58 1.89
C ALA A 97 11.61 8.32 0.79
N MET A 98 10.50 7.73 0.31
CA MET A 98 9.65 8.41 -0.68
C MET A 98 8.99 9.68 -0.12
N VAL A 99 8.51 9.64 1.13
CA VAL A 99 7.92 10.80 1.81
C VAL A 99 8.88 11.99 1.84
N GLU A 100 10.15 11.76 2.15
CA GLU A 100 11.14 12.84 2.19
C GLU A 100 11.37 13.47 0.82
N VAL A 101 11.34 12.67 -0.26
CA VAL A 101 11.40 13.22 -1.63
C VAL A 101 10.20 14.10 -1.93
N PHE A 102 8.97 13.64 -1.65
CA PHE A 102 7.77 14.44 -1.88
C PHE A 102 7.79 15.77 -1.11
N LYS A 103 8.24 15.74 0.15
CA LYS A 103 8.39 16.95 0.98
C LYS A 103 9.45 17.90 0.43
N GLN A 104 10.62 17.39 0.04
CA GLN A 104 11.69 18.19 -0.58
C GLN A 104 11.23 18.83 -1.91
N ARG A 105 10.33 18.16 -2.62
CA ARG A 105 9.70 18.65 -3.86
C ARG A 105 8.52 19.59 -3.61
N GLY A 106 8.22 19.93 -2.36
CA GLY A 106 7.19 20.90 -2.00
C GLY A 106 5.76 20.36 -2.02
N PHE A 107 5.58 19.04 -2.09
CA PHE A 107 4.26 18.41 -1.96
C PHE A 107 3.87 18.21 -0.50
N ASP A 108 2.58 18.36 -0.21
CA ASP A 108 2.05 18.12 1.12
C ASP A 108 1.81 16.63 1.35
N VAL A 109 2.54 16.04 2.29
CA VAL A 109 2.25 14.70 2.79
C VAL A 109 1.29 14.83 3.97
N VAL A 110 0.13 14.18 3.90
CA VAL A 110 -0.85 14.18 5.01
C VAL A 110 -0.17 13.63 6.26
N SER A 111 -0.37 14.28 7.42
CA SER A 111 0.32 13.99 8.68
C SER A 111 1.85 14.21 8.69
N ASN A 112 2.39 14.87 7.65
CA ASN A 112 3.81 15.22 7.50
C ASN A 112 4.79 14.02 7.51
N GLY A 113 4.28 12.80 7.28
CA GLY A 113 5.06 11.59 7.47
C GLY A 113 4.30 10.30 7.17
N THR A 114 4.94 9.18 7.50
CA THR A 114 4.29 7.87 7.61
C THR A 114 5.03 6.97 8.60
N GLU A 115 4.28 6.16 9.34
CA GLU A 115 4.79 5.11 10.22
C GLU A 115 4.44 3.70 9.70
N ASN A 116 3.99 3.58 8.45
CA ASN A 116 3.62 2.31 7.85
C ASN A 116 4.08 2.22 6.39
N HIS A 117 3.39 1.40 5.60
CA HIS A 117 3.73 1.07 4.22
C HIS A 117 3.15 2.03 3.17
N LEU A 118 2.40 3.05 3.57
CA LEU A 118 1.76 3.99 2.66
C LEU A 118 1.79 5.43 3.18
N PHE A 119 1.54 6.38 2.29
CA PHE A 119 1.32 7.77 2.62
C PHE A 119 0.34 8.41 1.63
N LEU A 120 -0.23 9.55 2.00
CA LEU A 120 -1.12 10.33 1.16
C LEU A 120 -0.43 11.64 0.77
N VAL A 121 -0.46 11.96 -0.51
CA VAL A 121 0.04 13.23 -1.03
C VAL A 121 -1.16 14.09 -1.42
N SER A 122 -1.21 15.31 -0.90
CA SER A 122 -2.20 16.32 -1.22
C SER A 122 -1.67 17.26 -2.28
N PHE A 123 -2.54 17.58 -3.24
CA PHE A 123 -2.27 18.49 -4.33
C PHE A 123 -3.09 19.78 -4.28
N VAL A 124 -3.77 20.03 -3.16
CA VAL A 124 -4.61 21.23 -2.98
C VAL A 124 -3.81 22.51 -3.22
N LYS A 125 -2.57 22.59 -2.71
CA LYS A 125 -1.68 23.74 -2.91
C LYS A 125 -1.29 23.94 -4.38
N GLN A 126 -1.12 22.84 -5.11
CA GLN A 126 -0.75 22.84 -6.53
C GLN A 126 -1.95 23.07 -7.44
N GLY A 127 -3.19 23.10 -6.90
CA GLY A 127 -4.41 23.20 -7.70
C GLY A 127 -4.68 21.97 -8.58
N LEU A 128 -3.98 20.86 -8.36
CA LEU A 128 -4.16 19.63 -9.14
C LEU A 128 -5.24 18.75 -8.51
N THR A 129 -5.82 17.88 -9.35
CA THR A 129 -6.75 16.85 -8.91
C THR A 129 -6.05 15.50 -8.80
N GLY A 130 -6.50 14.67 -7.87
CA GLY A 130 -6.06 13.28 -7.78
C GLY A 130 -6.32 12.53 -9.08
N LYS A 131 -7.44 12.81 -9.77
CA LYS A 131 -7.76 12.24 -11.09
C LYS A 131 -6.72 12.58 -12.17
N ALA A 132 -6.26 13.83 -12.24
CA ALA A 132 -5.22 14.24 -13.20
C ALA A 132 -3.87 13.57 -12.87
N ALA A 133 -3.49 13.56 -11.59
CA ALA A 133 -2.27 12.92 -11.11
C ALA A 133 -2.26 11.41 -11.41
N ASP A 134 -3.35 10.71 -11.10
CA ASP A 134 -3.57 9.28 -11.36
C ASP A 134 -3.43 8.94 -12.85
N ALA A 135 -4.01 9.76 -13.73
CA ALA A 135 -3.90 9.59 -15.17
C ALA A 135 -2.48 9.84 -15.71
N ALA A 136 -1.84 10.93 -15.30
CA ALA A 136 -0.49 11.28 -15.77
C ALA A 136 0.57 10.25 -15.32
N LEU A 137 0.52 9.83 -14.05
CA LEU A 137 1.40 8.77 -13.54
C LEU A 137 1.11 7.43 -14.24
N GLY A 138 -0.16 7.13 -14.50
CA GLY A 138 -0.57 5.95 -15.25
C GLY A 138 0.01 5.91 -16.68
N ALA A 139 0.01 7.05 -17.38
CA ALA A 139 0.61 7.17 -18.71
C ALA A 139 2.13 6.88 -18.71
N ALA A 140 2.80 7.19 -17.60
CA ALA A 140 4.21 6.89 -17.35
C ALA A 140 4.47 5.46 -16.80
N ASN A 141 3.46 4.57 -16.81
CA ASN A 141 3.50 3.22 -16.23
C ASN A 141 3.70 3.18 -14.70
N ILE A 142 3.29 4.23 -13.98
CA ILE A 142 3.31 4.28 -12.51
C ILE A 142 1.87 4.15 -12.00
N THR A 143 1.52 2.98 -11.48
CA THR A 143 0.17 2.73 -10.94
C THR A 143 0.05 3.26 -9.52
N VAL A 144 -0.80 4.26 -9.34
CA VAL A 144 -1.24 4.78 -8.03
C VAL A 144 -2.75 4.68 -7.91
N ASN A 145 -3.30 5.29 -6.86
CA ASN A 145 -4.73 5.46 -6.71
C ASN A 145 -5.01 6.89 -6.25
N LYS A 146 -5.83 7.62 -7.00
CA LYS A 146 -6.45 8.86 -6.52
C LYS A 146 -7.20 8.63 -5.21
N ASN A 147 -7.04 9.54 -4.26
CA ASN A 147 -7.55 9.38 -2.91
C ASN A 147 -7.94 10.74 -2.34
N SER A 148 -9.03 10.79 -1.58
CA SER A 148 -9.40 12.00 -0.87
C SER A 148 -8.38 12.37 0.21
N VAL A 149 -8.28 13.67 0.47
CA VAL A 149 -7.44 14.24 1.53
C VAL A 149 -8.31 14.90 2.61
N PRO A 150 -7.77 15.23 3.80
CA PRO A 150 -8.54 15.98 4.80
C PRO A 150 -9.08 17.29 4.20
N ASN A 151 -10.37 17.57 4.42
CA ASN A 151 -11.07 18.74 3.88
C ASN A 151 -10.96 18.86 2.34
N ASP A 152 -11.06 17.73 1.64
CA ASP A 152 -10.94 17.68 0.18
C ASP A 152 -11.94 18.65 -0.51
N PRO A 153 -11.47 19.63 -1.30
CA PRO A 153 -12.36 20.53 -2.04
C PRO A 153 -12.99 19.88 -3.27
N GLN A 154 -12.52 18.71 -3.70
CA GLN A 154 -12.98 18.02 -4.89
C GLN A 154 -14.03 16.95 -4.57
N LYS A 155 -14.83 16.59 -5.59
CA LYS A 155 -15.82 15.51 -5.48
C LYS A 155 -15.14 14.14 -5.31
N PRO A 156 -15.80 13.14 -4.70
CA PRO A 156 -15.23 11.82 -4.44
C PRO A 156 -14.64 11.08 -5.65
N PHE A 157 -15.11 11.34 -6.87
CA PHE A 157 -14.59 10.72 -8.09
C PHE A 157 -13.41 11.49 -8.73
N VAL A 158 -13.10 12.67 -8.22
CA VAL A 158 -12.02 13.55 -8.69
C VAL A 158 -10.88 13.57 -7.69
N THR A 159 -11.19 13.87 -6.41
CA THR A 159 -10.28 13.97 -5.25
C THR A 159 -9.14 14.99 -5.42
N SER A 160 -8.45 15.32 -4.34
CA SER A 160 -7.29 16.23 -4.33
C SER A 160 -5.96 15.57 -3.99
N GLY A 161 -5.86 14.24 -4.01
CA GLY A 161 -4.60 13.56 -3.68
C GLY A 161 -4.44 12.19 -4.30
N ILE A 162 -3.30 11.56 -4.00
CA ILE A 162 -3.01 10.16 -4.32
C ILE A 162 -2.53 9.42 -3.08
N ARG A 163 -2.73 8.11 -3.09
CA ARG A 163 -2.17 7.18 -2.12
C ARG A 163 -1.04 6.38 -2.74
N VAL A 164 0.13 6.47 -2.11
CA VAL A 164 1.35 5.77 -2.55
C VAL A 164 1.69 4.71 -1.50
N GLY A 165 2.07 3.51 -1.94
CA GLY A 165 2.47 2.43 -1.05
C GLY A 165 3.64 1.64 -1.61
N THR A 166 4.47 1.11 -0.71
CA THR A 166 5.74 0.46 -1.02
C THR A 166 5.78 -1.08 -0.99
N PRO A 167 4.78 -1.86 -0.53
CA PRO A 167 4.90 -3.33 -0.47
C PRO A 167 5.27 -3.98 -1.80
N SER A 168 4.57 -3.62 -2.88
CA SER A 168 4.74 -4.27 -4.19
C SER A 168 6.13 -4.04 -4.78
N VAL A 169 6.63 -2.80 -4.76
CA VAL A 169 7.98 -2.49 -5.27
C VAL A 169 9.08 -3.10 -4.39
N THR A 170 8.86 -3.12 -3.08
CA THR A 170 9.81 -3.73 -2.14
C THR A 170 9.92 -5.24 -2.36
N ARG A 171 8.81 -5.93 -2.65
CA ARG A 171 8.82 -7.37 -2.98
C ARG A 171 9.57 -7.68 -4.27
N ARG A 172 9.66 -6.72 -5.21
CA ARG A 172 10.50 -6.81 -6.42
C ARG A 172 11.98 -6.55 -6.17
N GLY A 173 12.37 -6.16 -4.96
CA GLY A 173 13.76 -5.89 -4.59
C GLY A 173 14.13 -4.40 -4.50
N PHE A 174 13.18 -3.47 -4.63
CA PHE A 174 13.48 -2.04 -4.46
C PHE A 174 13.98 -1.75 -3.04
N LYS A 175 15.06 -0.97 -2.94
CA LYS A 175 15.59 -0.37 -1.72
C LYS A 175 15.40 1.15 -1.76
N GLU A 176 15.95 1.82 -0.75
CA GLU A 176 15.82 3.26 -0.55
C GLU A 176 16.23 4.05 -1.80
N ALA A 177 17.35 3.68 -2.44
CA ALA A 177 17.83 4.35 -3.64
C ALA A 177 16.82 4.27 -4.79
N GLU A 178 16.27 3.09 -5.06
CA GLU A 178 15.29 2.90 -6.14
C GLU A 178 13.97 3.62 -5.87
N VAL A 179 13.47 3.60 -4.63
CA VAL A 179 12.22 4.29 -4.31
C VAL A 179 12.38 5.80 -4.24
N THR A 180 13.56 6.30 -3.85
CA THR A 180 13.91 7.73 -3.94
C THR A 180 13.92 8.19 -5.40
N ALA A 181 14.53 7.41 -6.30
CA ALA A 181 14.49 7.70 -7.73
C ALA A 181 13.06 7.66 -8.28
N LEU A 182 12.28 6.63 -7.94
CA LEU A 182 10.88 6.50 -8.32
C LEU A 182 10.04 7.70 -7.84
N ALA A 183 10.17 8.10 -6.58
CA ALA A 183 9.47 9.27 -6.05
C ALA A 183 9.87 10.55 -6.79
N GLY A 184 11.15 10.71 -7.15
CA GLY A 184 11.62 11.82 -7.98
C GLY A 184 10.92 11.84 -9.34
N TRP A 185 10.84 10.70 -10.02
CA TRP A 185 10.15 10.60 -11.31
C TRP A 185 8.65 10.88 -11.17
N MET A 186 8.02 10.44 -10.08
CA MET A 186 6.62 10.79 -9.80
C MET A 186 6.44 12.30 -9.67
N CYS A 187 7.31 12.98 -8.92
CA CYS A 187 7.28 14.43 -8.79
C CYS A 187 7.53 15.14 -10.13
N ASP A 188 8.44 14.65 -10.97
CA ASP A 188 8.70 15.21 -12.30
C ASP A 188 7.43 15.17 -13.17
N VAL A 189 6.74 14.03 -13.20
CA VAL A 189 5.47 13.88 -13.93
C VAL A 189 4.41 14.83 -13.37
N LEU A 190 4.24 14.90 -12.05
CA LEU A 190 3.26 15.76 -11.40
C LEU A 190 3.52 17.24 -11.67
N ASP A 191 4.78 17.68 -11.57
CA ASP A 191 5.20 19.06 -11.83
C ASP A 191 5.05 19.46 -13.30
N SER A 192 5.03 18.49 -14.21
CA SER A 192 4.88 18.73 -15.65
C SER A 192 3.41 18.89 -16.10
N ILE A 193 2.43 18.56 -15.26
CA ILE A 193 1.00 18.65 -15.64
C ILE A 193 0.67 20.10 -16.01
N GLY A 194 0.13 20.29 -17.22
CA GLY A 194 -0.24 21.61 -17.74
C GLY A 194 0.91 22.41 -18.35
N LYS A 195 2.10 21.82 -18.51
CA LYS A 195 3.26 22.44 -19.17
C LYS A 195 3.48 21.85 -20.57
N ASP A 196 4.12 22.62 -21.45
CA ASP A 196 4.35 22.23 -22.86
C ASP A 196 5.20 20.94 -23.00
N ASN A 197 6.06 20.64 -22.02
CA ASN A 197 6.92 19.46 -22.02
C ASN A 197 6.28 18.22 -21.34
N HIS A 198 5.00 18.25 -20.98
CA HIS A 198 4.34 17.18 -20.22
C HIS A 198 4.50 15.79 -20.86
N GLU A 199 4.24 15.68 -22.16
CA GLU A 199 4.32 14.42 -22.90
C GLU A 199 5.75 13.89 -22.98
N GLN A 200 6.73 14.78 -23.09
CA GLN A 200 8.15 14.41 -23.07
C GLN A 200 8.54 13.83 -21.70
N VAL A 201 8.14 14.47 -20.60
CA VAL A 201 8.45 14.01 -19.23
C VAL A 201 7.81 12.64 -18.97
N ILE A 202 6.58 12.42 -19.44
CA ILE A 202 5.91 11.11 -19.37
C ILE A 202 6.70 10.05 -20.13
N ALA A 203 7.11 10.32 -21.37
CA ALA A 203 7.84 9.36 -22.20
C ALA A 203 9.20 8.98 -21.59
N GLU A 204 9.96 9.96 -21.11
CA GLU A 204 11.25 9.74 -20.44
C GLU A 204 11.08 8.96 -19.13
N THR A 205 10.07 9.31 -18.33
CA THR A 205 9.77 8.60 -17.08
C THR A 205 9.37 7.15 -17.35
N LYS A 206 8.52 6.93 -18.36
CA LYS A 206 8.11 5.59 -18.77
C LYS A 206 9.30 4.71 -19.16
N ALA A 207 10.28 5.27 -19.87
CA ALA A 207 11.51 4.55 -20.21
C ALA A 207 12.29 4.12 -18.96
N LYS A 208 12.46 5.02 -17.97
CA LYS A 208 13.11 4.72 -16.68
C LYS A 208 12.36 3.64 -15.89
N VAL A 209 11.03 3.72 -15.86
CA VAL A 209 10.15 2.73 -15.19
C VAL A 209 10.28 1.36 -15.85
N LEU A 210 10.29 1.29 -17.18
CA LEU A 210 10.44 0.03 -17.91
C LEU A 210 11.84 -0.58 -17.70
N ASP A 211 12.89 0.23 -17.68
CA ASP A 211 14.25 -0.23 -17.38
C ASP A 211 14.35 -0.88 -15.98
N ILE A 212 13.94 -0.15 -14.94
CA ILE A 212 14.03 -0.68 -13.57
C ILE A 212 13.15 -1.92 -13.39
N CYS A 213 12.00 -1.98 -14.08
CA CYS A 213 11.15 -3.16 -14.06
C CYS A 213 11.81 -4.39 -14.69
N LYS A 214 12.69 -4.21 -15.70
CA LYS A 214 13.47 -5.31 -16.28
C LYS A 214 14.60 -5.75 -15.36
N ARG A 215 15.27 -4.82 -14.69
CA ARG A 215 16.35 -5.12 -13.72
C ARG A 215 15.83 -5.80 -12.44
N LEU A 216 14.61 -5.46 -12.03
CA LEU A 216 13.95 -5.97 -10.83
C LEU A 216 12.61 -6.65 -11.20
N PRO A 217 12.64 -7.86 -11.79
CA PRO A 217 11.44 -8.55 -12.25
C PRO A 217 10.54 -9.03 -11.10
N VAL A 218 9.28 -9.34 -11.41
CA VAL A 218 8.29 -9.84 -10.42
C VAL A 218 8.54 -11.31 -10.08
N TYR A 219 8.92 -12.11 -11.08
CA TYR A 219 9.32 -13.51 -10.95
C TYR A 219 10.74 -13.61 -11.51
N ALA A 220 11.65 -14.18 -10.72
CA ALA A 220 13.02 -14.46 -11.10
C ALA A 220 13.23 -15.96 -11.19
#